data_AF-A0A059WTR5-F1
#
_entry.id   AF-A0A059WTR5-F1
#
_cell.length_a   1.000
_cell.length_b   1.000
_cell.length_c   1.000
_cell.angle_alpha   90.00
_cell.angle_beta   90.00
_cell.angle_gamma   90.00
#
_symmetry.space_group_name_H-M   'P 1'
#
loop_
_entity.id
_entity.type
_entity.pdbx_description
1 polymer ?
#
loop_
_entity_poly.entity_id
_entity_poly.type
_entity_poly.pdbx_seq_one_letter_code
_entity_poly.pdbx_strand_id
1 'polypeptide(L)'
;HLFIMPAGVLVLDSNDSLGPVTCNGNEKGDHWHAPAGIQARIISLIDKVMGDRPQLDNPSLDLDRMVTAVRAMLDSIGKPQVPVKGLVLFTRNPEIEINGCAYGATPVNELRLALHDLEQSMGEDREGSPNVRVILTSEDRRKINNILAPVSIPASAKPEKPTRPASVKR
;
A
#
# COMPACT_ATOMS: atom_id res chain seq x y z
N HIS A 1 -1.47 -3.81 -0.88
CA HIS A 1 -1.75 -5.23 -0.52
C HIS A 1 -1.92 -5.40 0.99
N LEU A 2 -2.69 -6.39 1.44
CA LEU A 2 -2.91 -6.67 2.87
C LEU A 2 -2.54 -8.12 3.18
N PHE A 3 -1.81 -8.33 4.26
CA PHE A 3 -1.46 -9.64 4.80
C PHE A 3 -1.97 -9.76 6.22
N ILE A 4 -2.72 -10.82 6.50
CA ILE A 4 -3.23 -11.09 7.84
C ILE A 4 -2.43 -12.24 8.41
N MET A 5 -1.47 -11.88 9.25
CA MET A 5 -0.61 -12.82 9.93
C MET A 5 -1.23 -13.23 11.26
N PRO A 6 -0.87 -14.39 11.81
CA PRO A 6 -1.34 -14.77 13.13
C PRO A 6 -0.91 -13.81 14.24
N ALA A 7 0.21 -13.11 14.06
CA ALA A 7 0.70 -12.10 14.98
C ALA A 7 -0.04 -10.76 14.86
N GLY A 8 -0.70 -10.48 13.73
CA GLY A 8 -1.47 -9.25 13.53
C GLY A 8 -1.71 -8.91 12.06
N VAL A 9 -1.87 -7.62 11.75
CA VAL A 9 -2.16 -7.15 10.39
C VAL A 9 -0.96 -6.43 9.79
N LEU A 10 -0.55 -6.86 8.61
CA LEU A 10 0.49 -6.24 7.80
C LEU A 10 -0.13 -5.55 6.59
N VAL A 11 0.04 -4.24 6.51
CA VAL A 11 -0.35 -3.44 5.35
C VAL A 11 0.88 -3.26 4.47
N LEU A 12 0.75 -3.56 3.19
CA LEU A 12 1.80 -3.36 2.20
C LEU A 12 1.35 -2.32 1.19
N ASP A 13 2.17 -1.32 0.93
CA ASP A 13 1.98 -0.46 -0.24
C ASP A 13 3.00 -0.84 -1.31
N SER A 14 2.55 -1.07 -2.55
CA SER A 14 3.42 -1.53 -3.64
C SER A 14 3.69 -0.38 -4.60
N ASN A 15 4.96 -0.13 -4.88
CA ASN A 15 5.38 0.93 -5.79
C ASN A 15 6.31 0.41 -6.89
N ASP A 16 6.11 0.92 -8.10
CA ASP A 16 6.87 0.57 -9.30
C ASP A 16 7.85 1.73 -9.61
N SER A 17 9.02 1.72 -8.97
CA SER A 17 10.11 2.66 -9.29
C SER A 17 11.22 1.97 -10.07
N LEU A 18 11.87 2.71 -10.98
CA LEU A 18 13.05 2.27 -11.73
C LEU A 18 14.28 3.05 -11.25
N GLY A 19 15.30 2.33 -10.77
CA GLY A 19 16.53 2.93 -10.23
C GLY A 19 16.43 3.26 -8.74
N PRO A 20 17.54 3.68 -8.11
CA PRO A 20 17.66 3.76 -6.65
C PRO A 20 16.58 4.64 -6.03
N VAL A 21 16.12 4.29 -4.84
CA VAL A 21 15.08 5.03 -4.14
C VAL A 21 15.59 5.40 -2.76
N THR A 22 15.49 6.68 -2.42
CA THR A 22 15.86 7.18 -1.10
C THR A 22 14.63 7.76 -0.41
N CYS A 23 14.39 7.33 0.82
CA CYS A 23 13.44 7.94 1.73
C CYS A 23 14.19 8.70 2.83
N ASN A 24 13.84 9.97 3.02
CA ASN A 24 14.36 10.79 4.13
C ASN A 24 13.19 11.31 4.97
N GLY A 25 13.10 10.86 6.22
CA GLY A 25 12.10 11.33 7.19
C GLY A 25 12.59 12.55 7.97
N ASN A 26 11.71 13.52 8.16
CA ASN A 26 11.94 14.70 8.99
C ASN A 26 10.66 15.12 9.74
N GLU A 27 10.71 16.23 10.49
CA GLU A 27 9.55 16.77 11.25
C GLU A 27 8.33 17.12 10.37
N LYS A 28 8.53 17.30 9.06
CA LYS A 28 7.47 17.58 8.07
C LYS A 28 6.95 16.32 7.37
N GLY A 29 7.50 15.15 7.71
CA GLY A 29 7.10 13.84 7.16
C GLY A 29 8.18 13.18 6.30
N ASP A 30 7.79 12.06 5.68
CA ASP A 30 8.66 11.26 4.82
C ASP A 30 8.74 11.87 3.43
N HIS A 31 9.97 12.00 2.91
CA HIS A 31 10.22 12.49 1.56
C HIS A 31 10.89 11.42 0.70
N TRP A 32 10.16 10.95 -0.30
CA TRP A 32 10.57 9.91 -1.23
C TRP A 32 11.17 10.50 -2.50
N HIS A 33 12.32 9.98 -2.90
CA HIS A 33 13.05 10.43 -4.08
C HIS A 33 13.54 9.22 -4.88
N ALA A 34 13.31 9.25 -6.19
CA ALA A 34 13.98 8.38 -7.16
C ALA A 34 14.78 9.30 -8.10
N PRO A 35 16.11 9.16 -8.21
CA PRO A 35 16.89 9.94 -9.14
C PRO A 35 16.57 9.44 -10.54
N ALA A 36 15.80 10.24 -11.27
CA ALA A 36 15.62 10.09 -12.69
C ALA A 36 17.00 10.13 -13.37
N GLY A 37 17.46 8.99 -13.91
CA GLY A 37 18.59 8.96 -14.83
C GLY A 37 18.37 9.91 -16.02
N ILE A 38 19.40 10.13 -16.85
CA ILE A 38 19.35 11.08 -17.97
C ILE A 38 18.16 10.78 -18.93
N GLN A 39 17.83 9.50 -19.14
CA GLN A 39 16.64 9.11 -19.90
C GLN A 39 15.32 9.48 -19.20
N ALA A 40 15.24 9.30 -17.89
CA ALA A 40 14.07 9.69 -17.10
C ALA A 40 13.93 11.21 -16.96
N ARG A 41 15.00 12.01 -17.12
CA ARG A 41 14.89 13.47 -17.23
C ARG A 41 14.27 13.91 -18.56
N ILE A 42 14.63 13.24 -19.67
CA ILE A 42 14.05 13.51 -20.99
C ILE A 42 12.59 13.05 -21.03
N ILE A 43 12.30 11.87 -20.47
CA ILE A 43 10.94 11.33 -20.32
C ILE A 43 10.13 12.22 -19.35
N SER A 44 10.67 12.63 -18.20
CA SER A 44 10.03 13.58 -17.25
C SER A 44 9.65 14.93 -17.87
N LEU A 45 10.42 15.43 -18.84
CA LEU A 45 10.11 16.67 -19.55
C LEU A 45 8.95 16.48 -20.53
N ILE A 46 8.88 15.32 -21.19
CA ILE A 46 7.77 14.95 -22.09
C ILE A 46 6.50 14.65 -21.27
N ASP A 47 6.65 13.95 -20.16
CA ASP A 47 5.61 13.57 -19.20
C ASP A 47 5.02 14.77 -18.45
N LYS A 48 5.82 15.80 -18.15
CA LYS A 48 5.31 17.08 -17.64
C LYS A 48 4.40 17.81 -18.63
N VAL A 49 4.56 17.55 -19.93
CA VAL A 49 3.70 18.10 -20.99
C VAL A 49 2.50 17.18 -21.27
N MET A 50 2.64 15.86 -21.04
CA MET A 50 1.59 14.86 -21.27
C MET A 50 0.76 14.45 -20.04
N GLY A 51 1.11 14.92 -18.84
CA GLY A 51 0.33 14.73 -17.61
C GLY A 51 0.56 13.42 -16.87
N ASP A 52 1.43 12.54 -17.36
CA ASP A 52 1.66 11.21 -16.80
C ASP A 52 2.99 11.19 -16.03
N ARG A 53 2.98 11.41 -14.72
CA ARG A 53 4.21 11.54 -13.93
C ARG A 53 4.76 10.18 -13.52
N PRO A 54 6.05 9.86 -13.75
CA PRO A 54 6.77 8.87 -12.96
C PRO A 54 7.34 9.56 -11.71
N GLN A 55 6.50 10.27 -10.95
CA GLN A 55 6.88 10.73 -9.62
C GLN A 55 6.60 9.58 -8.67
N LEU A 56 7.63 9.16 -7.94
CA LEU A 56 7.42 8.32 -6.78
C LEU A 56 6.51 9.10 -5.83
N ASP A 57 5.27 8.64 -5.66
CA ASP A 57 4.31 9.21 -4.70
C ASP A 57 4.87 9.12 -3.27
N ASN A 58 4.08 9.49 -2.26
CA ASN A 58 4.47 9.32 -0.86
C ASN A 58 3.84 8.02 -0.30
N PRO A 59 4.45 6.83 -0.53
CA PRO A 59 3.89 5.57 -0.08
C PRO A 59 3.75 5.53 1.45
N SER A 60 4.58 6.25 2.21
CA SER A 60 4.42 6.36 3.67
C SER A 60 3.11 7.03 4.07
N LEU A 61 2.68 8.06 3.34
CA LEU A 61 1.43 8.77 3.65
C LEU A 61 0.21 7.87 3.38
N ASP A 62 0.23 7.14 2.28
CA ASP A 62 -0.86 6.22 1.94
C ASP A 62 -0.90 5.04 2.90
N LEU A 63 0.26 4.55 3.31
CA LEU A 63 0.41 3.52 4.32
C LEU A 63 -0.10 3.97 5.69
N ASP A 64 0.13 5.23 6.10
CA ASP A 64 -0.40 5.80 7.34
C ASP A 64 -1.93 5.86 7.36
N ARG A 65 -2.54 6.29 6.24
CA ARG A 65 -4.00 6.27 6.07
C ARG A 65 -4.56 4.86 6.19
N MET A 66 -3.93 3.89 5.54
CA MET A 66 -4.38 2.50 5.58
C MET A 66 -4.22 1.90 6.98
N VAL A 67 -3.06 2.09 7.63
CA VAL A 67 -2.81 1.60 9.00
C VAL A 67 -3.80 2.22 9.99
N THR A 68 -4.07 3.51 9.87
CA THR A 68 -5.06 4.21 10.70
C THR A 68 -6.47 3.64 10.50
N ALA A 69 -6.88 3.41 9.25
CA ALA A 69 -8.18 2.81 8.94
C ALA A 69 -8.33 1.39 9.51
N VAL A 70 -7.28 0.57 9.40
CA VAL A 70 -7.26 -0.79 9.99
C VAL A 70 -7.37 -0.73 11.51
N ARG A 71 -6.59 0.14 12.17
CA ARG A 71 -6.64 0.29 13.63
C ARG A 71 -8.03 0.73 14.10
N ALA A 72 -8.63 1.71 13.44
CA ALA A 72 -9.98 2.17 13.76
C ALA A 72 -11.02 1.04 13.61
N MET A 73 -10.89 0.21 12.57
CA MET A 73 -11.77 -0.94 12.40
C MET A 73 -11.55 -1.98 13.49
N LEU A 74 -10.29 -2.34 13.78
CA LEU A 74 -9.95 -3.29 14.84
C LEU A 74 -10.52 -2.84 16.19
N ASP A 75 -10.46 -1.55 16.50
CA ASP A 75 -11.08 -0.98 17.69
C ASP A 75 -12.61 -1.17 17.69
N SER A 76 -13.27 -0.86 16.56
CA SER A 76 -14.73 -1.02 16.41
C SER A 76 -15.24 -2.46 16.56
N ILE A 77 -14.41 -3.46 16.24
CA ILE A 77 -14.74 -4.89 16.42
C ILE A 77 -14.24 -5.45 17.76
N GLY A 78 -13.78 -4.60 18.68
CA GLY A 78 -13.34 -4.98 20.02
C GLY A 78 -11.98 -5.68 20.05
N LYS A 79 -11.12 -5.44 19.05
CA LYS A 79 -9.77 -6.01 18.92
C LYS A 79 -8.66 -4.94 18.83
N PRO A 80 -8.64 -3.88 19.66
CA PRO A 80 -7.65 -2.81 19.57
C PRO A 80 -6.21 -3.27 19.89
N GLN A 81 -6.06 -4.43 20.54
CA GLN A 81 -4.78 -5.01 20.92
C GLN A 81 -4.08 -5.74 19.77
N VAL A 82 -4.72 -5.95 18.62
CA VAL A 82 -4.09 -6.58 17.46
C VAL A 82 -3.06 -5.61 16.87
N PRO A 83 -1.77 -5.98 16.80
CA PRO A 83 -0.76 -5.09 16.25
C PRO A 83 -0.96 -4.92 14.73
N VAL A 84 -0.74 -3.69 14.26
CA VAL A 84 -0.79 -3.32 12.85
C VAL A 84 0.52 -2.66 12.45
N LYS A 85 1.20 -3.22 11.44
CA LYS A 85 2.44 -2.66 10.87
C LYS A 85 2.27 -2.41 9.38
N GLY A 86 3.05 -1.46 8.87
CA GLY A 86 3.12 -1.13 7.45
C GLY A 86 4.51 -1.41 6.88
N LEU A 87 4.59 -1.77 5.60
CA LEU A 87 5.85 -1.89 4.85
C LEU A 87 5.64 -1.43 3.41
N VAL A 88 6.58 -0.65 2.88
CA VAL A 88 6.58 -0.25 1.47
C VAL A 88 7.36 -1.29 0.65
N LEU A 89 6.77 -1.74 -0.45
CA LEU A 89 7.32 -2.78 -1.30
C LEU A 89 7.65 -2.22 -2.68
N PHE A 90 8.92 -2.29 -3.08
CA PHE A 90 9.34 -1.92 -4.43
C PHE A 90 9.47 -3.16 -5.31
N THR A 91 8.72 -3.18 -6.40
CA THR A 91 8.60 -4.38 -7.26
C THR A 91 9.73 -4.50 -8.27
N ARG A 92 10.35 -3.38 -8.67
CA ARG A 92 11.35 -3.33 -9.75
C ARG A 92 12.71 -2.79 -9.34
N ASN A 93 12.80 -2.05 -8.24
CA ASN A 93 14.03 -1.43 -7.81
C ASN A 93 14.70 -2.24 -6.68
N PRO A 94 15.95 -2.71 -6.86
CA PRO A 94 16.70 -3.40 -5.80
C PRO A 94 17.43 -2.47 -4.82
N GLU A 95 17.62 -1.19 -5.15
CA GLU A 95 18.44 -0.26 -4.36
C GLU A 95 17.56 0.71 -3.58
N ILE A 96 17.35 0.46 -2.28
CA ILE A 96 16.50 1.30 -1.42
C ILE A 96 17.32 1.77 -0.21
N GLU A 97 17.31 3.07 0.01
CA GLU A 97 17.91 3.71 1.18
C GLU A 97 16.83 4.36 2.03
N ILE A 98 16.81 4.06 3.33
CA ILE A 98 15.79 4.57 4.26
C ILE A 98 16.48 5.25 5.43
N ASN A 99 16.23 6.55 5.58
CA ASN A 99 16.81 7.35 6.64
C ASN A 99 15.70 8.03 7.45
N GLY A 100 15.40 7.47 8.63
CA GLY A 100 14.46 8.09 9.58
C GLY A 100 13.00 8.15 9.13
N CYS A 101 12.60 7.33 8.14
CA CYS A 101 11.23 7.29 7.66
C CYS A 101 10.29 6.51 8.60
N ALA A 102 9.00 6.84 8.57
CA ALA A 102 8.00 6.25 9.44
C ALA A 102 7.77 4.75 9.20
N TYR A 103 7.96 4.30 7.97
CA TYR A 103 7.80 2.90 7.57
C TYR A 103 9.08 2.34 6.96
N GLY A 104 9.32 1.05 7.22
CA GLY A 104 10.32 0.30 6.50
C GLY A 104 9.93 0.12 5.03
N ALA A 105 10.92 -0.16 4.19
CA ALA A 105 10.74 -0.47 2.80
C ALA A 105 11.74 -1.53 2.34
N THR A 106 11.33 -2.33 1.38
CA THR A 106 12.11 -3.48 0.92
C THR A 106 11.84 -3.73 -0.55
N PRO A 107 12.83 -4.25 -1.30
CA PRO A 107 12.58 -4.72 -2.65
C PRO A 107 11.86 -6.08 -2.62
N VAL A 108 11.14 -6.41 -3.68
CA VAL A 108 10.27 -7.62 -3.71
C VAL A 108 11.02 -8.95 -3.53
N ASN A 109 12.29 -9.00 -3.91
CA ASN A 109 13.19 -10.14 -3.69
C ASN A 109 13.52 -10.36 -2.20
N GLU A 110 13.44 -9.32 -1.38
CA GLU A 110 13.72 -9.36 0.07
C GLU A 110 12.45 -9.41 0.92
N LEU A 111 11.26 -9.34 0.30
CA LEU A 111 9.96 -9.32 0.96
C LEU A 111 9.83 -10.42 2.02
N ARG A 112 10.28 -11.65 1.71
CA ARG A 112 10.14 -12.78 2.66
C ARG A 112 10.91 -12.53 3.96
N LEU A 113 12.10 -11.95 3.89
CA LEU A 113 12.92 -11.63 5.06
C LEU A 113 12.30 -10.46 5.82
N ALA A 114 11.94 -9.39 5.12
CA ALA A 114 11.28 -8.22 5.72
C ALA A 114 9.96 -8.58 6.43
N LEU A 115 9.16 -9.47 5.85
CA LEU A 115 7.94 -9.97 6.49
C LEU A 115 8.26 -10.73 7.78
N HIS A 116 9.27 -11.59 7.76
CA HIS A 116 9.67 -12.36 8.93
C HIS A 116 10.14 -11.44 10.07
N ASP A 117 10.95 -10.43 9.76
CA ASP A 117 11.44 -9.47 10.75
C ASP A 117 10.31 -8.63 11.34
N LEU A 118 9.35 -8.23 10.50
CA LEU A 118 8.14 -7.52 10.95
C LEU A 118 7.27 -8.39 11.85
N GLU A 119 7.07 -9.67 11.49
CA GLU A 119 6.34 -10.62 12.33
C GLU A 119 7.01 -10.79 13.70
N GLN A 120 8.33 -10.94 13.73
CA GLN A 120 9.08 -11.01 15.00
C GLN A 120 8.92 -9.73 15.82
N SER A 121 8.96 -8.56 15.18
CA SER A 121 8.77 -7.26 15.85
C SER A 121 7.35 -7.04 16.40
N MET A 122 6.37 -7.80 15.90
CA MET A 122 4.98 -7.79 16.37
C MET A 122 4.77 -8.71 17.59
N GLY A 123 5.78 -9.49 17.97
CA GLY A 123 5.89 -10.18 19.25
C GLY A 123 5.98 -11.71 19.15
N GLU A 124 6.75 -12.29 20.08
CA GLU A 124 6.73 -13.71 20.47
C GLU A 124 5.60 -14.03 21.47
N ASP A 125 4.68 -13.10 21.72
CA ASP A 125 3.64 -13.16 22.79
C ASP A 125 2.52 -14.21 22.56
N ARG A 126 2.78 -15.25 21.77
CA ARG A 126 1.80 -16.30 21.45
C ARG A 126 1.62 -17.33 22.55
N GLU A 127 2.57 -17.48 23.49
CA GLU A 127 2.49 -18.57 24.46
C GLU A 127 2.25 -18.13 25.92
N GLY A 128 2.43 -16.85 26.26
CA GLY A 128 2.36 -16.38 27.66
C GLY A 128 1.15 -15.54 28.04
N SER A 129 0.42 -14.94 27.09
CA SER A 129 -0.66 -14.00 27.42
C SER A 129 -2.03 -14.69 27.50
N PRO A 130 -2.80 -14.56 28.60
CA PRO A 130 -4.13 -15.17 28.77
C PRO A 130 -5.22 -14.63 27.82
N ASN A 131 -4.86 -13.75 26.87
CA ASN A 131 -5.76 -13.11 25.93
C ASN A 131 -5.79 -13.83 24.57
N VAL A 132 -6.06 -15.13 24.56
CA VAL A 132 -6.40 -15.94 23.35
C VAL A 132 -7.73 -15.48 22.68
N ARG A 133 -8.26 -14.30 23.05
CA ARG A 133 -9.42 -13.63 22.43
C ARG A 133 -9.06 -12.83 21.16
N VAL A 134 -7.78 -12.79 20.78
CA VAL A 134 -7.23 -11.87 19.76
C VAL A 134 -7.13 -12.50 18.35
N ILE A 135 -7.61 -13.73 18.16
CA ILE A 135 -7.59 -14.39 16.83
C ILE A 135 -8.56 -13.65 15.89
N LEU A 136 -8.04 -13.10 14.79
CA LEU A 136 -8.84 -12.53 13.71
C LEU A 136 -9.66 -13.63 13.03
N THR A 137 -10.99 -13.52 13.11
CA THR A 137 -11.91 -14.47 12.46
C THR A 137 -11.91 -14.25 10.95
N SER A 138 -12.37 -15.23 10.18
CA SER A 138 -12.54 -15.08 8.73
C SER A 138 -13.44 -13.89 8.34
N GLU A 139 -14.41 -13.53 9.18
CA GLU A 139 -15.27 -12.37 8.97
C GLU A 139 -14.50 -11.05 9.16
N ASP A 140 -13.66 -10.96 10.20
CA ASP A 140 -12.80 -9.79 10.43
C ASP A 140 -11.86 -9.59 9.24
N ARG A 141 -11.28 -10.67 8.73
CA ARG A 141 -10.42 -10.64 7.54
C ARG A 141 -11.16 -10.06 6.33
N ARG A 142 -12.42 -10.47 6.12
CA ARG A 142 -13.27 -9.95 5.05
C ARG A 142 -13.56 -8.46 5.23
N LYS A 143 -13.85 -8.00 6.46
CA LYS A 143 -14.08 -6.57 6.77
C LYS A 143 -12.84 -5.72 6.51
N ILE A 144 -11.66 -6.17 6.94
CA ILE A 144 -10.39 -5.44 6.69
C ILE A 144 -10.15 -5.35 5.17
N ASN A 145 -10.29 -6.46 4.46
CA ASN A 145 -10.11 -6.50 3.01
C ASN A 145 -11.05 -5.54 2.28
N ASN A 146 -12.30 -5.39 2.72
CA ASN A 146 -13.25 -4.47 2.08
C ASN A 146 -12.90 -2.99 2.27
N ILE A 147 -12.28 -2.63 3.41
CA ILE A 147 -11.88 -1.25 3.69
C ILE A 147 -10.62 -0.87 2.92
N LEU A 148 -9.70 -1.82 2.77
CA LEU A 148 -8.41 -1.61 2.10
C LEU A 148 -8.41 -1.98 0.62
N ALA A 149 -9.47 -2.61 0.12
CA ALA A 149 -9.62 -2.83 -1.30
C ALA A 149 -9.60 -1.44 -1.97
N PRO A 150 -8.73 -1.21 -2.98
CA PRO A 150 -8.81 0.00 -3.77
C PRO A 150 -10.26 0.05 -4.28
N VAL A 151 -10.97 1.14 -3.97
CA VAL A 151 -12.34 1.33 -4.42
C VAL A 151 -12.29 1.22 -5.93
N SER A 152 -12.67 0.05 -6.46
CA SER A 152 -12.84 -0.16 -7.88
C SER A 152 -14.00 0.73 -8.25
N ILE A 153 -13.69 1.94 -8.71
CA ILE A 153 -14.65 2.81 -9.38
C ILE A 153 -15.25 1.92 -10.46
N PRO A 154 -16.55 1.57 -10.40
CA PRO A 154 -17.15 0.74 -11.43
C PRO A 154 -16.85 1.43 -12.75
N ALA A 155 -16.15 0.71 -13.64
CA ALA A 155 -15.77 1.21 -14.94
C ALA A 155 -17.01 1.87 -15.55
N SER A 156 -16.92 3.17 -15.77
CA SER A 156 -17.98 4.00 -16.34
C SER A 156 -18.72 3.19 -17.39
N ALA A 157 -19.99 2.89 -17.13
CA ALA A 157 -20.85 2.21 -18.09
C ALA A 157 -20.66 2.94 -19.42
N LYS A 158 -20.19 2.21 -20.44
CA LYS A 158 -20.06 2.73 -21.79
C LYS A 158 -21.36 3.46 -22.11
N PRO A 159 -21.32 4.73 -22.57
CA PRO A 159 -22.54 5.40 -23.00
C PRO A 159 -23.17 4.54 -24.10
N GLU A 160 -24.39 4.12 -23.82
CA GLU A 160 -25.22 3.33 -24.72
C GLU A 160 -25.28 4.08 -26.06
N LYS A 161 -24.74 3.46 -27.11
CA LYS A 161 -24.70 4.01 -28.46
C LYS A 161 -26.15 4.34 -28.87
N PRO A 162 -26.48 5.56 -29.31
CA PRO A 162 -27.86 5.88 -29.70
C PRO A 162 -28.28 4.97 -30.85
N THR A 163 -29.25 4.09 -30.58
CA THR A 163 -29.91 3.29 -31.61
C THR A 163 -30.68 4.23 -32.53
N ARG A 164 -30.17 4.43 -33.74
CA ARG A 164 -30.79 5.23 -34.80
C ARG A 164 -32.14 4.58 -35.16
N PRO A 165 -33.28 5.28 -35.12
CA PRO A 165 -34.55 4.70 -35.54
C PRO A 165 -34.51 4.39 -37.05
N ALA A 166 -35.06 3.23 -37.39
CA ALA A 166 -35.14 2.73 -38.76
C ALA A 166 -35.90 3.74 -39.65
N SER A 167 -35.31 4.08 -40.80
CA SER A 167 -35.98 4.84 -41.85
C SER A 167 -37.18 4.04 -42.37
N VAL A 168 -38.38 4.54 -42.11
CA VAL A 168 -39.60 4.13 -42.82
C VAL A 168 -39.53 4.70 -44.23
N LYS A 169 -39.37 3.84 -45.24
CA LYS A 169 -39.62 4.20 -46.65
C LYS A 169 -41.13 4.23 -46.88
N ARG A 170 -41.61 5.32 -47.49
CA ARG A 170 -42.91 5.39 -48.15
C ARG A 170 -42.90 4.62 -49.46
#